data_AF-A0AAF0QI01-F1
#
_entry.id   AF-A0AAF0QI01-F1
#
_cell.length_a   1.000
_cell.length_b   1.000
_cell.length_c   1.000
_cell.angle_alpha   90.00
_cell.angle_beta   90.00
_cell.angle_gamma   90.00
#
_symmetry.space_group_name_H-M   'P 1'
#
loop_
_entity.id
_entity.type
_entity.pdbx_description
1 polymer ?
#
loop_
_entity_poly.entity_id
_entity_poly.type
_entity_poly.pdbx_seq_one_letter_code
_entity_poly.pdbx_strand_id
1 'polypeptide(L)' 'ECSELVNTHIKFLAFDFLTLKPIPHESIIFSRKGRHLSRAEIMSIVVSRDFKSNRFIKFDIDDSIDCIPCII' A
#
# COMPACT_ATOMS: atom_id res chain seq x y z
N GLU A 1 16.81 -15.25 -11.15
CA GLU A 1 16.76 -13.79 -11.36
C GLU A 1 15.58 -13.24 -10.58
N CYS A 2 15.81 -12.32 -9.62
CA CYS A 2 14.71 -11.60 -8.99
C CYS A 2 14.10 -10.68 -10.04
N SER A 3 12.86 -10.95 -10.44
CA SER A 3 12.10 -10.03 -11.29
C SER A 3 11.78 -8.78 -10.46
N GLU A 4 12.47 -7.68 -10.77
CA GLU A 4 12.22 -6.35 -10.23
C GLU A 4 10.88 -5.83 -10.78
N LEU A 5 9.92 -5.52 -9.91
CA LEU A 5 8.67 -4.83 -10.26
C LEU A 5 8.69 -3.37 -9.79
N VAL A 6 9.88 -2.83 -9.56
CA VAL A 6 10.10 -1.44 -9.17
C VAL A 6 9.49 -0.54 -10.25
N ASN A 7 8.76 0.49 -9.81
CA ASN A 7 7.97 1.40 -10.63
C ASN A 7 6.79 0.78 -11.39
N THR A 8 6.50 -0.50 -11.20
CA THR A 8 5.26 -1.12 -11.70
C THR A 8 4.17 -1.02 -10.64
N HIS A 9 2.99 -0.56 -11.04
CA HIS A 9 1.83 -0.50 -10.16
C HIS A 9 1.23 -1.90 -9.98
N ILE A 10 1.37 -2.46 -8.78
CA ILE A 10 0.86 -3.80 -8.46
C ILE A 10 -0.46 -3.69 -7.71
N LYS A 11 -1.49 -4.39 -8.19
CA LYS A 11 -2.79 -4.45 -7.52
C LYS A 11 -2.74 -5.39 -6.33
N PHE A 12 -3.18 -4.89 -5.17
CA PHE A 12 -3.20 -5.60 -3.90
C PHE A 12 -4.55 -5.52 -3.21
N LEU A 13 -4.81 -6.53 -2.38
CA LEU A 13 -5.89 -6.53 -1.40
C LEU A 13 -5.39 -5.86 -0.12
N ALA A 14 -6.30 -5.38 0.73
CA ALA A 14 -5.97 -4.62 1.94
C ALA A 14 -5.00 -5.38 2.86
N PHE A 15 -5.22 -6.69 3.05
CA PHE A 15 -4.33 -7.54 3.85
C PHE A 15 -2.90 -7.66 3.27
N ASP A 16 -2.73 -7.52 1.95
CA ASP A 16 -1.40 -7.59 1.34
C ASP A 16 -0.54 -6.43 1.86
N PHE A 17 -1.09 -5.21 1.96
CA PHE A 17 -0.40 -4.03 2.46
C PHE A 17 0.10 -4.22 3.90
N LEU A 18 -0.71 -4.85 4.76
CA LEU A 18 -0.36 -5.12 6.16
C LEU A 18 0.76 -6.16 6.31
N THR A 19 1.03 -6.94 5.27
CA THR A 19 2.07 -7.99 5.28
C THR A 19 3.36 -7.58 4.55
N LEU A 20 3.36 -6.43 3.86
CA LEU A 20 4.56 -5.94 3.16
C LEU A 20 5.64 -5.55 4.16
N LYS A 21 6.88 -5.99 3.88
CA LYS A 21 8.06 -5.63 4.67
C LYS A 21 9.02 -4.82 3.81
N PRO A 22 9.49 -3.65 4.28
CA PRO A 22 10.50 -2.89 3.58
C PRO A 22 11.81 -3.69 3.56
N ILE A 23 12.61 -3.48 2.51
CA ILE A 23 13.95 -4.03 2.42
C ILE A 23 14.85 -3.26 3.40
N PRO A 24 15.75 -3.95 4.14
CA PRO A 24 16.75 -3.26 4.95
C PRO A 24 17.52 -2.24 4.11
N HIS A 25 17.71 -1.02 4.63
CA HIS A 25 18.42 0.10 3.97
C HIS A 25 17.69 0.80 2.81
N GLU A 26 16.54 0.29 2.35
CA GLU A 26 15.73 0.90 1.29
C GLU A 26 14.26 1.02 1.71
N SER A 27 13.92 2.10 2.42
CA SER A 27 12.60 2.27 3.05
C SER A 27 11.42 2.37 2.08
N ILE A 28 11.69 2.63 0.80
CA ILE A 28 10.68 2.76 -0.25
C ILE A 28 10.50 1.49 -1.10
N ILE A 29 11.33 0.47 -0.88
CA ILE A 29 11.26 -0.80 -1.61
C ILE A 29 10.82 -1.90 -0.65
N PHE A 30 9.83 -2.68 -1.10
CA PHE A 30 9.24 -3.77 -0.33
C PHE A 30 9.51 -5.10 -1.02
N SER A 31 9.71 -6.16 -0.22
CA SER A 31 9.87 -7.52 -0.72
C SER A 31 8.61 -8.35 -0.50
N ARG A 32 8.12 -8.99 -1.56
CA ARG A 32 7.01 -9.96 -1.49
C ARG A 32 7.30 -11.12 -2.44
N LYS A 33 7.30 -12.35 -1.90
CA LYS A 33 7.54 -13.59 -2.68
C LYS A 33 8.80 -13.52 -3.57
N GLY A 34 9.88 -12.92 -3.06
CA GLY A 34 11.14 -12.78 -3.79
C GLY A 34 11.14 -11.74 -4.91
N ARG A 35 10.15 -10.84 -4.97
CA ARG A 35 10.10 -9.71 -5.90
C ARG A 35 10.15 -8.39 -5.15
N HIS A 36 10.84 -7.41 -5.72
CA HIS A 36 10.93 -6.06 -5.18
C HIS A 36 9.89 -5.15 -5.82
N LEU A 37 9.24 -4.34 -4.98
CA LEU A 37 8.07 -3.54 -5.31
C LEU A 37 8.27 -2.13 -4.75
N SER A 38 7.83 -1.10 -5.48
CA SER A 38 7.82 0.28 -4.96
C SER A 38 6.49 1.02 -5.15
N ARG A 39 5.53 0.42 -5.88
CA ARG A 39 4.23 1.01 -6.17
C ARG A 39 3.14 -0.03 -6.03
N ALA A 40 2.04 0.37 -5.41
CA ALA A 40 0.89 -0.49 -5.17
C ALA A 40 -0.41 0.28 -5.46
N GLU A 41 -1.43 -0.45 -5.87
CA GLU A 41 -2.77 0.04 -6.13
C GLU A 41 -3.80 -0.83 -5.43
N ILE A 42 -4.88 -0.21 -4.98
CA ILE A 42 -6.04 -0.88 -4.40
C ILE A 42 -7.30 -0.16 -4.86
N MET A 43 -8.37 -0.93 -5.05
CA MET A 43 -9.71 -0.42 -5.33
C MET A 43 -10.66 -0.99 -4.28
N SER A 44 -11.31 -0.11 -3.52
CA SER A 44 -12.02 -0.46 -2.29
C SER A 44 -13.01 0.67 -1.91
N ILE A 45 -13.86 0.44 -0.91
CA ILE A 45 -14.89 1.39 -0.45
C ILE A 45 -14.31 2.27 0.64
N VAL A 46 -14.47 3.60 0.50
CA VAL A 46 -14.15 4.55 1.57
C VAL A 46 -15.19 4.44 2.69
N VAL A 47 -14.74 4.08 3.89
CA VAL A 47 -15.60 3.95 5.08
C VAL A 47 -15.42 5.10 6.08
N SER A 48 -14.30 5.82 6.01
CA SER A 48 -14.03 7.00 6.84
C SER A 48 -13.25 8.05 6.09
N ARG A 49 -13.41 9.32 6.47
CA ARG A 49 -12.68 10.47 5.95
C ARG A 49 -12.29 11.40 7.10
N ASP A 50 -11.00 11.59 7.29
CA ASP A 50 -10.42 12.51 8.28
C ASP A 50 -9.59 13.59 7.56
N PHE A 51 -9.97 14.85 7.75
CA PHE A 51 -9.29 16.00 7.16
C PHE A 51 -8.32 16.61 8.16
N LYS A 52 -7.02 16.46 7.91
CA LYS A 52 -5.98 17.17 8.66
C LYS A 52 -5.62 18.45 7.91
N SER A 53 -6.22 19.56 8.35
CA SER A 53 -6.00 20.90 7.79
C SER A 53 -4.51 21.18 7.54
N ASN A 54 -4.20 21.66 6.33
CA ASN A 54 -2.85 21.95 5.84
C ASN A 54 -1.85 20.78 5.87
N ARG A 55 -2.31 19.52 5.96
CA ARG A 55 -1.43 18.34 5.93
C ARG A 55 -1.84 17.31 4.88
N PHE A 56 -2.96 16.65 5.10
CA PHE A 56 -3.40 15.54 4.27
C PHE A 56 -4.87 15.19 4.54
N ILE A 57 -5.46 14.43 3.62
CA ILE A 57 -6.74 13.75 3.83
C ILE A 57 -6.44 12.27 4.04
N LYS A 58 -6.91 11.72 5.17
CA LYS A 58 -6.85 10.29 5.45
C LYS A 58 -8.21 9.68 5.12
N PHE A 59 -8.20 8.63 4.33
CA PHE A 59 -9.34 7.74 4.14
C PHE A 59 -9.04 6.42 4.80
N ASP A 60 -10.00 5.84 5.51
CA ASP A 60 -9.95 4.40 5.79
C ASP A 60 -10.78 3.70 4.70
N ILE A 61 -10.19 2.70 4.06
CA ILE A 61 -10.78 1.95 2.96
C ILE A 61 -10.95 0.48 3.35
N ASP A 62 -12.10 -0.11 3.03
CA ASP A 62 -12.48 -1.49 3.38
C ASP A 62 -12.74 -2.29 2.08
N ASP A 63 -12.01 -3.40 1.89
CA ASP A 63 -12.13 -4.27 0.72
C ASP A 63 -12.94 -5.56 0.98
N SER A 64 -13.70 -5.60 2.08
CA SER A 64 -14.42 -6.74 2.66
C SER A 64 -13.54 -7.81 3.34
N ILE A 65 -12.22 -7.70 3.25
CA ILE A 65 -11.27 -8.61 3.91
C ILE A 65 -10.55 -7.89 5.04
N ASP A 66 -10.05 -6.68 4.77
CA ASP A 66 -9.36 -5.86 5.76
C ASP A 66 -9.61 -4.37 5.51
N CYS A 67 -9.19 -3.54 6.47
CA CYS A 67 -9.35 -2.08 6.41
C CYS A 67 -7.99 -1.39 6.59
N ILE A 68 -7.60 -0.55 5.62
CA ILE A 68 -6.31 0.14 5.65
C ILE A 68 -6.46 1.66 5.50
N PRO A 69 -5.53 2.44 6.08
CA PRO A 69 -5.49 3.87 5.87
C PRO A 69 -4.84 4.22 4.53
N CYS A 70 -5.43 5.15 3.78
CA CYS A 70 -4.89 5.77 2.58
C CYS A 70 -4.78 7.28 2.80
N ILE A 71 -3.61 7.87 2.51
CA ILE A 71 -3.33 9.29 2.73
C ILE A 71 -3.09 9.96 1.37
N ILE A 72 -3.77 11.08 1.13
CA ILE A 72 -3.61 11.96 -0.05
C ILE A 72 -3.26 13.38 0.40
#